data_AF-A0A090QWU7-F1
#
_entry.id   AF-A0A090QWU7-F1
#
_cell.length_a   1.000
_cell.length_b   1.000
_cell.length_c   1.000
_cell.angle_alpha   90.00
_cell.angle_beta   90.00
_cell.angle_gamma   90.00
#
_symmetry.space_group_name_H-M   'P 1'
#
loop_
_entity.id
_entity.type
_entity.pdbx_description
1 polymer ?
#
loop_
_entity_poly.entity_id
_entity_poly.type
_entity_poly.pdbx_seq_one_letter_code
_entity_poly.pdbx_strand_id
1 'polypeptide(L)'
;MITHISPVGAMDLLSQHEVELLKATASSDIYRLYRNCSLAVLNSGSHTDSSKELLDKHKSFDVNVMRRERGMKLELMNPPDHAFVDGRIIRGIQEHMFAVLRDIVYVNMHVQQRRDINLTSSPHITNFVFSILRNAKTVRSGEDPNIVVCWGGHSINRSNTNTPVKWATNWACEN
;
A
#
# COMPACT_ATOMS: atom_id res chain seq x y z
N MET A 1 -19.26 -6.12 10.74
CA MET A 1 -18.13 -6.86 11.35
C MET A 1 -16.99 -5.87 11.62
N ILE A 2 -16.34 -5.94 12.79
CA ILE A 2 -15.18 -5.08 13.13
C ILE A 2 -13.99 -5.99 13.41
N THR A 3 -12.83 -5.69 12.82
CA THR A 3 -11.59 -6.45 13.04
C THR A 3 -10.42 -5.52 13.27
N HIS A 4 -9.49 -5.93 14.14
CA HIS A 4 -8.28 -5.17 14.44
C HIS A 4 -7.04 -5.88 13.93
N ILE A 5 -6.21 -5.17 13.18
CA ILE A 5 -4.93 -5.68 12.68
C ILE A 5 -3.79 -4.84 13.23
N SER A 6 -2.68 -5.49 13.57
CA SER A 6 -1.46 -4.84 14.06
C SER A 6 -0.39 -4.84 12.96
N PRO A 7 0.55 -3.90 12.94
CA PRO A 7 1.63 -3.90 11.95
C PRO A 7 2.45 -5.19 12.00
N VAL A 8 2.97 -5.60 10.85
CA VAL A 8 3.87 -6.74 10.72
C VAL A 8 5.30 -6.21 10.65
N GLY A 9 6.17 -6.67 11.55
CA GLY A 9 7.58 -6.27 11.60
C GLY A 9 7.82 -4.87 12.17
N ALA A 10 9.00 -4.32 11.91
CA ALA A 10 9.42 -2.98 12.33
C ALA A 10 8.82 -1.92 11.40
N MET A 11 7.49 -1.81 11.38
CA MET A 11 6.90 -0.57 10.90
C MET A 11 7.19 0.51 11.93
N ASP A 12 7.86 1.57 11.47
CA ASP A 12 8.30 2.67 12.31
C ASP A 12 7.10 3.32 13.00
N LEU A 13 7.29 3.63 14.28
CA LEU A 13 6.27 4.24 15.13
C LEU A 13 5.82 5.57 14.47
N LEU A 14 4.59 5.62 13.96
CA LEU A 14 4.00 6.91 13.58
C LEU A 14 3.87 7.79 14.82
N SER A 15 4.28 9.03 14.70
CA SER A 15 4.10 10.06 15.71
C SER A 15 2.61 10.40 15.88
N GLN A 16 2.28 11.06 17.00
CA GLN A 16 0.91 11.52 17.25
C GLN A 16 0.43 12.46 16.13
N HIS A 17 1.32 13.34 15.67
CA HIS A 17 1.02 14.28 14.61
C HIS A 17 0.66 13.57 13.29
N GLU A 18 1.42 12.56 12.89
CA GLU A 18 1.16 11.78 11.67
C GLU A 18 -0.17 11.03 11.72
N VAL A 19 -0.54 10.49 12.89
CA VAL A 19 -1.85 9.85 13.08
C VAL A 19 -2.98 10.87 13.08
N GLU A 20 -2.78 12.03 13.69
CA GLU A 20 -3.76 13.12 13.69
C GLU A 20 -4.02 13.66 12.29
N LEU A 21 -3.01 13.73 11.43
CA LEU A 21 -3.19 14.15 10.04
C LEU A 21 -4.13 13.24 9.23
N LEU A 22 -4.20 11.95 9.61
CA LEU A 22 -5.16 11.01 9.02
C LEU A 22 -6.54 11.11 9.67
N LYS A 23 -6.59 11.40 10.97
CA LYS A 23 -7.83 11.50 11.76
C LYS A 23 -8.54 12.83 11.63
N ALA A 24 -7.81 13.92 11.39
CA ALA A 24 -8.29 15.29 11.54
C ALA A 24 -9.44 15.61 10.59
N THR A 25 -9.74 14.75 9.63
CA THR A 25 -10.96 14.85 8.84
C THR A 25 -11.24 13.47 8.24
N ALA A 26 -12.17 12.70 8.82
CA ALA A 26 -12.84 11.58 8.15
C ALA A 26 -13.53 12.02 6.83
N SER A 27 -13.63 13.34 6.62
CA SER A 27 -14.04 14.02 5.39
C SER A 27 -12.88 14.53 4.51
N SER A 28 -11.61 14.27 4.85
CA SER A 28 -10.47 14.74 4.05
C SER A 28 -10.25 13.87 2.83
N ASP A 29 -9.70 14.49 1.80
CA ASP A 29 -9.25 13.79 0.60
C ASP A 29 -8.17 12.75 0.93
N ILE A 30 -7.32 12.99 1.95
CA ILE A 30 -6.32 12.03 2.43
C ILE A 30 -6.98 10.80 3.07
N TYR A 31 -7.99 11.00 3.91
CA TYR A 31 -8.73 9.87 4.48
C TYR A 31 -9.42 9.04 3.39
N ARG A 32 -10.09 9.70 2.44
CA ARG A 32 -10.74 9.02 1.30
C ARG A 32 -9.74 8.26 0.44
N LEU A 33 -8.56 8.85 0.19
CA LEU A 33 -7.48 8.19 -0.53
C LEU A 33 -6.99 6.96 0.23
N TYR A 34 -6.70 7.09 1.52
CA TYR A 34 -6.26 5.99 2.36
C TYR A 34 -7.28 4.85 2.42
N ARG A 35 -8.55 5.18 2.60
CA ARG A 35 -9.67 4.23 2.62
C ARG A 35 -9.81 3.50 1.29
N ASN A 36 -9.74 4.22 0.16
CA ASN A 36 -9.87 3.61 -1.16
C ASN A 36 -8.66 2.72 -1.52
N CYS A 37 -7.43 3.15 -1.21
CA CYS A 37 -6.24 2.32 -1.38
C CYS A 37 -6.29 1.06 -0.51
N SER A 38 -6.72 1.19 0.74
CA SER A 38 -6.91 0.06 1.66
C SER A 38 -7.95 -0.94 1.13
N LEU A 39 -9.06 -0.45 0.59
CA LEU A 39 -10.09 -1.31 -0.02
C LEU A 39 -9.56 -2.05 -1.26
N ALA A 40 -8.74 -1.39 -2.08
CA ALA A 40 -8.10 -2.02 -3.23
C ALA A 40 -7.15 -3.14 -2.79
N VAL A 41 -6.33 -2.91 -1.76
CA VAL A 41 -5.46 -3.93 -1.17
C VAL A 41 -6.26 -5.12 -0.65
N LEU A 42 -7.35 -4.87 0.09
CA LEU A 42 -8.21 -5.94 0.60
C LEU A 42 -8.90 -6.74 -0.51
N ASN A 43 -9.07 -6.16 -1.71
CA ASN A 43 -9.62 -6.83 -2.89
C ASN A 43 -8.58 -7.42 -3.83
N SER A 44 -7.32 -7.52 -3.39
CA SER A 44 -6.28 -8.19 -4.17
C SER A 44 -6.68 -9.63 -4.46
N GLY A 45 -6.69 -10.02 -5.74
CA GLY A 45 -7.13 -11.33 -6.19
C GLY A 45 -8.62 -11.43 -6.55
N SER A 46 -9.38 -10.33 -6.46
CA SER A 46 -10.73 -10.26 -7.04
C SER A 46 -10.69 -10.32 -8.58
N HIS A 47 -11.70 -10.94 -9.18
CA HIS A 47 -11.89 -10.97 -10.64
C HIS A 47 -12.60 -9.73 -11.21
N THR A 48 -12.78 -8.69 -10.40
CA THR A 48 -13.43 -7.44 -10.84
C THR A 48 -12.39 -6.47 -11.40
N ASP A 49 -12.50 -6.15 -12.69
CA ASP A 49 -11.64 -5.17 -13.36
C ASP A 49 -12.15 -3.70 -13.23
N SER A 50 -13.34 -3.50 -12.65
CA SER A 50 -13.96 -2.19 -12.48
C SER A 50 -13.74 -1.63 -11.06
N SER A 51 -12.91 -0.58 -10.95
CA SER A 51 -12.68 0.13 -9.69
C SER A 51 -13.96 0.78 -9.13
N LYS A 52 -14.87 1.22 -10.02
CA LYS A 52 -16.15 1.81 -9.62
C LYS A 52 -17.07 0.78 -8.98
N GLU A 53 -17.23 -0.38 -9.61
CA GLU A 53 -18.05 -1.47 -9.06
C GLU A 53 -17.53 -1.93 -7.70
N LEU A 54 -16.19 -1.98 -7.55
CA LEU A 54 -15.56 -2.30 -6.28
C LEU A 54 -15.96 -1.31 -5.17
N LEU A 55 -15.84 -0.02 -5.44
CA LEU A 55 -16.19 1.04 -4.49
C LEU A 55 -17.69 1.03 -4.17
N ASP A 56 -18.53 0.80 -5.19
CA ASP A 56 -19.98 0.76 -5.03
C ASP A 56 -20.46 -0.45 -4.23
N LYS A 57 -19.83 -1.62 -4.42
CA LYS A 57 -20.13 -2.84 -3.68
C LYS A 57 -19.75 -2.74 -2.21
N HIS A 58 -18.66 -2.04 -1.90
CA HIS A 58 -18.11 -1.92 -0.55
C HIS A 58 -18.30 -0.51 0.04
N LYS A 59 -19.50 0.08 -0.10
CA LYS A 59 -19.83 1.39 0.48
C LYS A 59 -19.75 1.41 2.01
N SER A 60 -20.06 0.30 2.66
CA SER A 60 -20.02 0.15 4.11
C SER A 60 -18.63 -0.15 4.67
N PHE A 61 -17.63 -0.35 3.81
CA PHE A 61 -16.25 -0.55 4.24
C PHE A 61 -15.67 0.76 4.78
N ASP A 62 -14.97 0.69 5.89
CA ASP A 62 -14.27 1.84 6.44
C ASP A 62 -13.03 1.42 7.25
N VAL A 63 -12.05 2.31 7.39
CA VAL A 63 -10.77 2.01 8.05
C VAL A 63 -10.31 3.13 8.97
N ASN A 64 -10.05 2.79 10.23
CA ASN A 64 -9.58 3.73 11.24
C ASN A 64 -8.16 3.39 11.70
N VAL A 65 -7.31 4.42 11.80
CA VAL A 65 -6.00 4.30 12.43
C VAL A 65 -6.12 4.55 13.92
N MET A 66 -5.84 3.53 14.73
CA MET A 66 -5.93 3.57 16.18
C MET A 66 -4.55 3.60 16.81
N ARG A 67 -4.39 4.41 17.85
CA ARG A 67 -3.22 4.40 18.71
C ARG A 67 -3.47 3.51 19.93
N ARG A 68 -2.45 2.76 20.34
CA ARG A 68 -2.38 1.95 21.56
C ARG A 68 -1.02 2.17 22.22
N GLU A 69 -0.86 1.70 23.46
CA GLU A 69 0.36 1.87 24.24
C GLU A 69 1.61 1.28 23.56
N ARG A 70 1.44 0.17 22.84
CA ARG A 70 2.51 -0.56 22.14
C ARG A 70 2.59 -0.25 20.63
N GLY A 71 2.10 0.92 20.22
CA GLY A 71 2.12 1.35 18.82
C GLY A 71 0.73 1.51 18.22
N MET A 72 0.63 1.43 16.89
CA MET A 72 -0.63 1.63 16.17
C MET A 72 -1.32 0.31 15.79
N LYS A 73 -2.63 0.38 15.58
CA LYS A 73 -3.46 -0.69 15.02
C LYS A 73 -4.39 -0.10 13.97
N LEU A 74 -4.81 -0.91 13.01
CA LEU A 74 -5.90 -0.56 12.11
C LEU A 74 -7.17 -1.25 12.60
N GLU A 75 -8.26 -0.51 12.57
CA GLU A 75 -9.60 -1.01 12.76
C GLU A 75 -10.30 -1.03 11.40
N LEU A 76 -10.74 -2.21 10.99
CA LEU A 76 -11.43 -2.45 9.74
C LEU A 76 -12.92 -2.68 10.04
N MET A 77 -13.77 -1.86 9.44
CA MET A 77 -15.22 -1.98 9.49
C MET A 77 -15.71 -2.56 8.18
N ASN A 78 -16.44 -3.67 8.25
CA ASN A 78 -16.98 -4.40 7.09
C ASN A 78 -15.96 -4.65 5.96
N PRO A 79 -14.77 -5.21 6.29
CA PRO A 79 -13.79 -5.57 5.26
C PRO A 79 -14.32 -6.70 4.37
N PRO A 80 -13.85 -6.83 3.12
CA PRO A 80 -14.19 -7.96 2.25
C PRO A 80 -13.76 -9.31 2.87
N ASP A 81 -14.66 -10.30 2.88
CA ASP A 81 -14.44 -11.59 3.55
C ASP A 81 -13.28 -12.41 2.95
N HIS A 82 -13.06 -12.30 1.64
CA HIS A 82 -11.99 -13.04 0.95
C HIS A 82 -10.57 -12.57 1.32
N ALA A 83 -10.43 -11.45 2.04
CA ALA A 83 -9.15 -11.04 2.61
C ALA A 83 -8.74 -11.88 3.83
N PHE A 84 -9.62 -12.78 4.30
CA PHE A 84 -9.44 -13.59 5.49
C PHE A 84 -9.44 -15.09 5.16
N VAL A 85 -8.64 -15.85 5.91
CA VAL A 85 -8.64 -17.31 5.97
C VAL A 85 -8.82 -17.70 7.44
N ASP A 86 -9.86 -18.48 7.75
CA ASP A 86 -10.23 -18.87 9.12
C ASP A 86 -10.33 -17.68 10.09
N GLY A 87 -10.90 -16.57 9.61
CA GLY A 87 -11.08 -15.33 10.38
C GLY A 87 -9.79 -14.54 10.61
N ARG A 88 -8.66 -14.95 10.04
CA ARG A 88 -7.38 -14.22 10.12
C ARG A 88 -7.06 -13.59 8.77
N ILE A 89 -6.64 -12.32 8.79
CA ILE A 89 -6.25 -11.61 7.56
C ILE A 89 -5.04 -12.29 6.93
N ILE A 90 -5.00 -12.37 5.59
CA ILE A 90 -3.83 -12.87 4.86
C ILE A 90 -2.64 -11.94 5.14
N ARG A 91 -1.49 -12.53 5.51
CA ARG A 91 -0.29 -11.78 5.93
C ARG A 91 0.19 -10.76 4.89
N GLY A 92 0.22 -11.12 3.61
CA GLY A 92 0.63 -10.18 2.54
C GLY A 92 -0.32 -8.98 2.40
N ILE A 93 -1.63 -9.21 2.55
CA ILE A 93 -2.63 -8.13 2.56
C ILE A 93 -2.39 -7.23 3.77
N GLN A 94 -2.16 -7.81 4.95
CA GLN A 94 -1.82 -7.06 6.16
C GLN A 94 -0.57 -6.19 5.94
N GLU A 95 0.51 -6.75 5.41
CA GLU A 95 1.75 -6.01 5.11
C GLU A 95 1.49 -4.84 4.14
N HIS A 96 0.70 -5.05 3.07
CA HIS A 96 0.34 -4.00 2.12
C HIS A 96 -0.55 -2.90 2.70
N MET A 97 -1.51 -3.24 3.58
CA MET A 97 -2.36 -2.24 4.25
C MET A 97 -1.53 -1.22 5.04
N PHE A 98 -0.46 -1.72 5.65
CA PHE A 98 0.48 -0.91 6.42
C PHE A 98 1.47 -0.16 5.51
N ALA A 99 1.88 -0.74 4.37
CA ALA A 99 2.67 -0.02 3.36
C ALA A 99 1.92 1.17 2.75
N VAL A 100 0.62 1.01 2.44
CA VAL A 100 -0.26 2.09 1.96
C VAL A 100 -0.30 3.24 2.97
N LEU A 101 -0.44 2.92 4.25
CA LEU A 101 -0.45 3.91 5.32
C LEU A 101 0.87 4.70 5.38
N ARG A 102 2.01 3.99 5.38
CA ARG A 102 3.35 4.60 5.39
C ARG A 102 3.53 5.58 4.23
N ASP A 103 3.17 5.16 3.02
CA ASP A 103 3.45 5.93 1.81
C ASP A 103 2.55 7.16 1.70
N ILE A 104 1.26 7.06 2.07
CA ILE A 104 0.34 8.20 2.09
C ILE A 104 0.77 9.25 3.11
N VAL A 105 1.10 8.83 4.34
CA VAL A 105 1.58 9.75 5.38
C VAL A 105 2.86 10.45 4.93
N TYR A 106 3.83 9.68 4.44
CA TYR A 106 5.12 10.21 4.03
C TYR A 106 5.00 11.25 2.91
N VAL A 107 4.26 10.92 1.84
CA VAL A 107 4.06 11.82 0.70
C VAL A 107 3.29 13.06 1.12
N ASN A 108 2.22 12.91 1.91
CA ASN A 108 1.42 14.04 2.36
C ASN A 108 2.25 15.04 3.19
N MET A 109 3.13 14.55 4.07
CA MET A 109 4.06 15.38 4.84
C MET A 109 5.03 16.17 3.99
N HIS A 110 5.60 15.54 2.98
CA HIS A 110 6.57 16.21 2.12
C HIS A 110 5.91 17.15 1.12
N VAL A 111 4.70 16.87 0.64
CA VAL A 111 4.02 17.72 -0.36
C VAL A 111 3.26 18.87 0.27
N GLN A 112 2.52 18.64 1.37
CA GLN A 112 1.66 19.68 1.97
C GLN A 112 2.40 20.54 3.00
N GLN A 113 3.28 19.94 3.80
CA GLN A 113 3.90 20.65 4.93
C GLN A 113 5.32 21.13 4.63
N ARG A 114 6.10 20.38 3.86
CA ARG A 114 7.44 20.83 3.45
C ARG A 114 7.38 21.50 2.08
N ARG A 115 7.35 22.84 2.05
CA ARG A 115 7.50 23.63 0.82
C ARG A 115 8.93 23.64 0.26
N ASP A 116 9.77 22.68 0.67
CA ASP A 116 11.15 22.54 0.23
C ASP A 116 11.28 21.77 -1.10
N ILE A 117 10.18 21.17 -1.59
CA ILE A 117 10.14 20.46 -2.87
C ILE A 117 9.49 21.34 -3.93
N ASN A 118 10.25 21.66 -4.99
CA ASN A 118 9.72 22.24 -6.21
C ASN A 118 9.37 21.14 -7.21
N LEU A 119 8.10 20.79 -7.34
CA LEU A 119 7.62 19.75 -8.25
C LEU A 119 7.67 20.13 -9.75
N THR A 120 8.18 21.31 -10.10
CA THR A 120 8.51 21.68 -11.48
C THR A 120 10.01 21.50 -11.81
N SER A 121 10.83 21.24 -10.79
CA SER A 121 12.28 21.08 -10.91
C SER A 121 12.65 19.59 -11.02
N SER A 122 13.25 19.20 -12.15
CA SER A 122 13.70 17.81 -12.39
C SER A 122 14.62 17.26 -11.28
N PRO A 123 15.63 18.01 -10.78
CA PRO A 123 16.41 17.57 -9.62
C PRO A 123 15.58 17.33 -8.36
N HIS A 124 14.59 18.18 -8.07
CA HIS A 124 13.74 18.00 -6.88
C HIS A 124 12.83 16.78 -7.02
N ILE A 125 12.23 16.56 -8.20
CA ILE A 125 11.40 15.38 -8.49
C ILE A 125 12.23 14.10 -8.30
N THR A 126 13.45 14.05 -8.83
CA THR A 126 14.34 12.89 -8.71
C THR A 126 14.67 12.58 -7.24
N ASN A 127 15.06 13.61 -6.47
CA ASN A 127 15.33 13.45 -5.04
C ASN A 127 14.09 13.05 -4.24
N PHE A 128 12.91 13.52 -4.64
CA PHE A 128 11.66 13.16 -3.99
C PHE A 128 11.29 11.70 -4.23
N VAL A 129 11.38 11.20 -5.47
CA VAL A 129 11.19 9.78 -5.79
C VAL A 129 12.17 8.91 -5.02
N PHE A 130 13.45 9.28 -4.97
CA PHE A 130 14.46 8.58 -4.17
C PHE A 130 14.10 8.54 -2.68
N SER A 131 13.60 9.66 -2.13
CA SER A 131 13.23 9.77 -0.72
C SER A 131 12.04 8.87 -0.36
N ILE A 132 11.05 8.74 -1.25
CA ILE A 132 9.93 7.80 -1.10
C ILE A 132 10.44 6.35 -1.06
N LEU A 133 11.28 5.96 -2.03
CA LEU A 133 11.84 4.61 -2.11
C LEU A 133 12.73 4.28 -0.89
N ARG A 134 13.54 5.22 -0.45
CA ARG A 134 14.37 5.08 0.76
C ARG A 134 13.51 4.91 2.01
N ASN A 135 12.45 5.72 2.18
CA ASN A 135 11.51 5.58 3.30
C ASN A 135 10.78 4.22 3.27
N ALA A 136 10.51 3.71 2.07
CA ALA A 136 9.94 2.39 1.87
C ALA A 136 10.92 1.23 2.14
N LYS A 137 12.19 1.52 2.45
CA LYS A 137 13.29 0.55 2.66
C LYS A 137 13.53 -0.33 1.42
N THR A 138 13.28 0.18 0.22
CA THR A 138 13.46 -0.55 -1.05
C THR A 138 14.85 -0.33 -1.68
N VAL A 139 15.53 0.77 -1.34
CA VAL A 139 16.91 1.04 -1.77
C VAL A 139 17.87 0.38 -0.81
N ARG A 140 18.61 -0.65 -1.26
CA ARG A 140 19.59 -1.39 -0.46
C ARG A 140 21.00 -1.06 -0.96
N SER A 141 21.83 -0.49 -0.09
CA SER A 141 23.22 -0.13 -0.42
C SER A 141 24.15 -1.34 -0.30
N GLY A 142 25.09 -1.49 -1.24
CA GLY A 142 26.11 -2.53 -1.18
C GLY A 142 25.68 -3.90 -1.71
N GLU A 143 24.53 -3.97 -2.38
CA GLU A 143 24.11 -5.16 -3.12
C GLU A 143 24.44 -4.99 -4.61
N ASP A 144 24.86 -6.09 -5.24
CA ASP A 144 25.02 -6.15 -6.69
C ASP A 144 23.65 -6.03 -7.39
N PRO A 145 23.59 -5.44 -8.61
CA PRO A 145 22.34 -5.27 -9.33
C PRO A 145 21.60 -6.59 -9.56
N ASN A 146 20.40 -6.72 -8.97
CA ASN A 146 19.59 -7.95 -9.01
C ASN A 146 18.08 -7.68 -9.23
N ILE A 147 17.71 -6.48 -9.70
CA ILE A 147 16.32 -6.07 -9.92
C ILE A 147 16.04 -6.03 -11.42
N VAL A 148 15.00 -6.76 -11.86
CA VAL A 148 14.48 -6.69 -13.25
C VAL A 148 13.06 -6.13 -13.24
N VAL A 149 12.83 -5.09 -14.03
CA VAL A 149 11.50 -4.48 -14.19
C VAL A 149 10.74 -5.19 -15.31
N CYS A 150 9.59 -5.78 -14.98
CA CYS A 150 8.72 -6.48 -15.92
C CYS A 150 7.47 -5.66 -16.21
N TRP A 151 7.14 -5.47 -17.49
CA TRP A 151 5.88 -4.83 -17.93
C TRP A 151 5.02 -5.83 -18.71
N GLY A 152 3.70 -5.74 -18.56
CA GLY A 152 2.74 -6.63 -19.20
C GLY A 152 1.30 -6.11 -19.09
N GLY A 153 0.39 -6.73 -19.84
CA GLY A 153 -1.03 -6.39 -19.79
C GLY A 153 -1.74 -6.96 -18.56
N HIS A 154 -2.72 -6.23 -18.02
CA HIS A 154 -3.57 -6.68 -16.90
C HIS A 154 -4.53 -7.81 -17.31
N SER A 155 -5.07 -7.75 -18.52
CA SER A 155 -6.01 -8.75 -19.06
C SER A 155 -5.33 -9.59 -20.13
N ILE A 156 -4.89 -10.80 -19.78
CA ILE A 156 -4.23 -11.74 -20.69
C ILE A 156 -5.03 -13.04 -20.82
N ASN A 157 -5.12 -13.59 -22.04
CA ASN A 157 -5.76 -14.89 -22.27
C ASN A 157 -4.97 -16.03 -21.61
N ARG A 158 -5.68 -17.11 -21.26
CA ARG A 158 -5.12 -18.31 -20.60
C ARG A 158 -3.95 -18.96 -21.36
N SER A 159 -3.87 -18.81 -22.69
CA SER A 159 -2.71 -19.28 -23.48
C SER A 159 -1.41 -18.56 -23.10
N ASN A 160 -1.51 -17.30 -22.63
CA ASN A 160 -0.37 -16.42 -22.38
C ASN A 160 -0.06 -16.25 -20.88
N THR A 161 -0.84 -16.86 -19.98
CA THR A 161 -0.62 -16.75 -18.53
C THR A 161 0.62 -17.50 -18.06
N ASN A 162 1.02 -18.57 -18.76
CA ASN A 162 2.18 -19.38 -18.38
C ASN A 162 3.51 -18.82 -18.89
N THR A 163 3.50 -17.89 -19.85
CA THR A 163 4.71 -17.35 -20.48
C THR A 163 5.54 -16.49 -19.51
N PRO A 164 4.95 -15.53 -18.77
CA PRO A 164 5.69 -14.73 -17.78
C PRO A 164 6.27 -15.60 -16.66
N VAL A 165 5.51 -16.60 -16.18
CA VAL A 165 5.96 -17.52 -15.13
C VAL A 165 7.17 -18.32 -15.62
N LYS A 166 7.09 -18.92 -16.81
CA LYS A 166 8.21 -19.67 -17.41
C LYS A 166 9.45 -18.80 -17.61
N TRP A 167 9.27 -17.58 -18.10
CA TRP A 167 10.37 -16.64 -18.30
C TRP A 167 11.07 -16.33 -16.98
N ALA A 168 10.30 -16.00 -15.93
CA ALA A 168 10.85 -15.70 -14.61
C ALA A 168 11.59 -16.90 -14.00
N THR A 169 11.03 -18.13 -14.11
CA THR A 169 11.68 -19.34 -13.61
C THR A 169 12.97 -19.66 -14.36
N ASN A 170 12.96 -19.57 -15.69
CA ASN A 170 14.16 -19.85 -16.49
C ASN A 170 15.27 -18.83 -16.20
N TRP A 171 14.94 -17.54 -16.13
CA TRP A 171 15.89 -16.49 -15.81
C TRP A 171 16.57 -16.71 -14.44
N ALA A 172 15.79 -17.12 -13.43
CA ALA A 172 16.28 -17.43 -12.09
C ALA A 172 17.08 -18.75 -11.98
N CYS A 173 16.99 -19.64 -12.96
CA CYS A 173 17.81 -20.85 -13.02
C CYS A 173 19.13 -20.62 -13.77
N GLU A 174 19.16 -19.64 -14.69
CA GLU A 174 20.30 -19.34 -15.54
C GLU A 174 21.26 -18.27 -14.95
N ASN A 175 20.80 -17.51 -13.94
CA ASN A 175 21.55 -16.43 -13.27
C ASN A 175 21.42 -16.56 -11.75
#